data_AF-A0A844ME77-F1
#
_entry.id   AF-A0A844ME77-F1
#
_cell.length_a   1.000
_cell.length_b   1.000
_cell.length_c   1.000
_cell.angle_alpha   90.00
_cell.angle_beta   90.00
_cell.angle_gamma   90.00
#
_symmetry.space_group_name_H-M   'P 1'
#
loop_
_entity.id
_entity.type
_entity.pdbx_description
1 polymer ?
#
loop_
_entity_poly.entity_id
_entity_poly.type
_entity_poly.pdbx_seq_one_letter_code
_entity_poly.pdbx_strand_id
1 'polypeptide(L)'
;MFLKLSSLGLNVPIAVVLDNARAQKCNLVQGYAKELGIALYYLPSYSLQLNLIERFGKFIRKECLYSKYYEHFSDFKAAISNCIHTANTEQQSKLNRLLNLKFQSFKKVQIFTC
;
A
#
# COMPACT_ATOMS: atom_id res chain seq x y z
N MET A 1 12.51 1.24 -6.72
CA MET A 1 11.06 1.46 -6.90
C MET A 1 10.78 2.62 -7.85
N PHE A 2 11.19 3.85 -7.51
CA PHE A 2 10.91 5.04 -8.34
C PHE A 2 11.51 5.00 -9.76
N LEU A 3 12.72 4.45 -9.92
CA LEU A 3 13.31 4.21 -11.24
C LEU A 3 12.42 3.37 -12.16
N LYS A 4 11.79 2.33 -11.60
CA LYS A 4 10.91 1.43 -12.36
C LYS A 4 9.61 2.11 -12.76
N LEU A 5 9.17 3.13 -12.02
CA LEU A 5 8.00 3.94 -12.37
C LEU A 5 8.36 4.98 -13.45
N SER A 6 9.51 5.64 -13.29
CA SER A 6 10.02 6.60 -14.27
C SER A 6 10.31 5.93 -15.62
N SER A 7 10.83 4.69 -15.62
CA SER A 7 11.11 3.93 -16.84
C SER A 7 9.85 3.53 -17.62
N LEU A 8 8.64 3.69 -17.07
CA LEU A 8 7.40 3.43 -17.80
C LEU A 8 7.10 4.49 -18.87
N GLY A 9 7.80 5.64 -18.85
CA GLY A 9 7.64 6.68 -19.87
C GLY A 9 6.23 7.26 -19.92
N LEU A 10 5.51 7.23 -18.80
CA LEU A 10 4.12 7.69 -18.73
C LEU A 10 4.07 9.20 -18.97
N ASN A 11 3.22 9.63 -19.90
CA ASN A 11 3.01 11.05 -20.20
C ASN A 11 2.07 11.75 -19.19
N VAL A 12 1.80 11.10 -18.05
CA VAL A 12 0.92 11.58 -16.99
C VAL A 12 1.70 11.73 -15.68
N PRO A 13 1.38 12.72 -14.85
CA PRO A 13 2.06 12.89 -13.56
C PRO A 13 1.81 11.68 -12.66
N ILE A 14 2.87 11.17 -12.05
CA ILE A 14 2.81 10.03 -11.14
C ILE A 14 2.69 10.55 -9.71
N ALA A 15 1.60 10.18 -9.04
CA ALA A 15 1.38 10.44 -7.62
C ALA A 15 1.54 9.14 -6.82
N VAL A 16 2.36 9.15 -5.78
CA VAL A 16 2.56 8.03 -4.86
C VAL A 16 2.02 8.42 -3.49
N VAL A 17 1.06 7.63 -3.00
CA VAL A 17 0.51 7.78 -1.64
C VAL A 17 1.25 6.82 -0.70
N LEU A 18 1.80 7.38 0.37
CA LEU A 18 2.72 6.74 1.31
C LEU A 18 2.16 6.78 2.73
N ASP A 19 2.58 5.84 3.55
CA ASP A 19 2.31 5.88 4.99
C ASP A 19 3.22 6.92 5.67
N ASN A 20 3.02 7.14 6.97
CA ASN A 20 3.78 8.15 7.71
C ASN A 20 5.11 7.61 8.29
N ALA A 21 5.67 6.53 7.72
CA ALA A 21 6.95 5.98 8.21
C ALA A 21 8.11 6.94 7.98
N ARG A 22 8.96 7.10 9.00
CA ARG A 22 10.13 8.00 8.96
C ARG A 22 11.06 7.73 7.78
N ALA A 23 11.25 6.46 7.42
CA ALA A 23 12.08 6.06 6.29
C ALA A 23 11.54 6.60 4.94
N GLN A 24 10.21 6.70 4.79
CA GLN A 24 9.58 7.21 3.57
C GLN A 24 9.68 8.74 3.47
N LYS A 25 9.93 9.43 4.59
CA LYS A 25 10.06 10.90 4.66
C LYS A 25 11.50 11.40 4.61
N CYS A 26 12.49 10.53 4.45
CA CYS A 26 13.88 10.97 4.47
C CYS A 26 14.20 11.85 3.24
N ASN A 27 15.19 12.74 3.41
CA ASN A 27 15.58 13.70 2.38
C ASN A 27 15.98 13.01 1.07
N LEU A 28 16.60 11.82 1.15
CA LEU A 28 16.99 11.04 -0.02
C LEU A 28 15.76 10.62 -0.85
N VAL A 29 14.71 10.11 -0.19
CA VAL A 29 13.47 9.70 -0.87
C VAL A 29 12.78 10.91 -1.50
N GLN A 30 12.68 12.03 -0.79
CA GLN A 30 12.04 13.24 -1.30
C GLN A 30 12.82 13.87 -2.46
N GLY A 31 14.15 13.94 -2.33
CA GLY A 31 15.03 14.45 -3.38
C GLY A 31 14.91 13.63 -4.67
N TYR A 32 14.94 12.31 -4.53
CA TYR A 32 14.85 11.41 -5.68
C TYR A 32 13.47 11.44 -6.35
N ALA A 33 12.39 11.53 -5.58
CA ALA A 33 11.05 11.71 -6.16
C ALA A 33 10.93 13.03 -6.91
N LYS A 34 11.53 14.12 -6.39
CA LYS A 34 11.55 15.43 -7.05
C LYS A 34 12.32 15.40 -8.38
N GLU A 35 13.49 14.76 -8.41
CA GLU A 35 14.29 14.59 -9.63
C GLU A 35 13.52 13.85 -10.73
N LEU A 36 12.70 12.87 -10.35
CA LEU A 36 11.90 12.07 -11.27
C LEU A 36 10.51 12.65 -11.56
N GLY A 37 10.17 13.83 -11.03
CA GLY A 37 8.86 14.46 -11.21
C GLY A 37 7.70 13.70 -10.56
N ILE A 38 7.96 12.93 -9.51
CA ILE A 38 6.98 12.12 -8.80
C ILE A 38 6.43 12.91 -7.60
N ALA A 39 5.11 13.06 -7.53
CA ALA A 39 4.44 13.70 -6.40
C ALA A 39 4.27 12.69 -5.24
N LEU A 40 4.79 13.02 -4.06
CA LEU A 40 4.62 12.21 -2.86
C LEU A 40 3.53 12.79 -1.96
N TYR A 41 2.53 11.98 -1.63
CA TYR A 41 1.47 12.31 -0.69
C TYR A 41 1.56 11.40 0.52
N TYR A 42 1.48 11.96 1.72
CA TYR A 42 1.52 11.19 2.96
C TYR A 42 0.14 11.16 3.60
N LEU A 43 -0.25 9.98 4.08
CA LEU A 43 -1.50 9.84 4.82
C LEU A 43 -1.43 10.60 6.16
N PRO A 44 -2.56 11.17 6.63
CA PRO A 44 -2.63 11.77 7.95
C PRO A 44 -2.33 10.74 9.04
N SER A 45 -1.79 11.22 10.17
CA SER A 45 -1.47 10.36 11.32
C SER A 45 -2.68 9.55 11.77
N TYR A 46 -2.44 8.32 12.24
CA TYR A 46 -3.45 7.39 12.75
C TYR A 46 -4.60 7.04 11.79
N SER A 47 -4.43 7.27 10.48
CA SER A 47 -5.47 7.05 9.47
C SER A 47 -5.38 5.66 8.81
N LEU A 48 -5.35 4.61 9.63
CA LEU A 48 -5.26 3.22 9.15
C LEU A 48 -6.39 2.83 8.19
N GLN A 49 -7.57 3.44 8.34
CA GLN A 49 -8.70 3.21 7.43
C GLN A 49 -8.43 3.72 6.02
N LEU A 50 -7.60 4.75 5.85
CA LEU A 50 -7.23 5.33 4.55
C LEU A 50 -6.08 4.56 3.88
N ASN A 51 -5.37 3.72 4.63
CA ASN A 51 -4.20 3.03 4.14
C ASN A 51 -4.57 1.73 3.39
N LEU A 52 -4.59 1.80 2.05
CA LEU A 52 -4.88 0.65 1.20
C LEU A 52 -3.83 -0.46 1.31
N ILE A 53 -2.55 -0.13 1.53
CA ILE A 53 -1.50 -1.16 1.62
C ILE A 53 -1.66 -2.00 2.89
N GLU A 54 -2.15 -1.40 3.99
CA GLU A 54 -2.48 -2.14 5.21
C GLU A 54 -3.64 -3.12 5.00
N ARG A 55 -4.68 -2.71 4.25
CA ARG A 55 -5.78 -3.61 3.87
C ARG A 55 -5.25 -4.78 3.04
N PHE A 56 -4.38 -4.50 2.07
CA PHE A 56 -3.74 -5.53 1.26
C PHE A 56 -2.88 -6.48 2.11
N GLY A 57 -2.11 -5.96 3.07
CA GLY A 57 -1.33 -6.76 4.01
C GLY A 57 -2.19 -7.69 4.85
N LYS A 58 -3.37 -7.24 5.31
CA LYS A 58 -4.35 -8.11 5.98
C LYS A 58 -4.87 -9.22 5.06
N PHE A 59 -5.09 -8.92 3.78
CA PHE A 59 -5.48 -9.91 2.79
C PHE A 59 -4.40 -10.96 2.57
N ILE A 60 -3.14 -10.56 2.37
CA ILE A 60 -2.01 -11.50 2.27
C ILE A 60 -1.98 -12.39 3.51
N ARG A 61 -1.99 -11.80 4.72
CA ARG A 61 -2.00 -12.59 5.96
C ARG A 61 -3.14 -13.61 5.99
N LYS A 62 -4.35 -13.22 5.56
CA LYS A 62 -5.51 -14.12 5.55
C LYS A 62 -5.39 -15.24 4.52
N GLU A 63 -5.02 -14.94 3.27
CA GLU A 63 -5.08 -15.91 2.18
C GLU A 63 -3.85 -16.83 2.14
N CYS A 64 -2.66 -16.33 2.49
CA CYS A 64 -1.44 -17.14 2.42
C CYS A 64 -0.77 -17.45 3.76
N LEU A 65 -1.01 -16.70 4.84
CA LEU A 65 -0.28 -16.93 6.11
C LEU A 65 -1.15 -17.50 7.24
N TYR A 66 -2.47 -17.37 7.15
CA TYR A 66 -3.37 -17.77 8.22
C TYR A 66 -3.38 -19.29 8.39
N SER A 67 -3.11 -19.74 9.62
CA SER A 67 -3.05 -21.16 10.00
C SER A 67 -2.09 -22.02 9.16
N LYS A 68 -1.05 -21.41 8.57
CA LYS A 68 0.00 -22.12 7.83
C LYS A 68 1.35 -21.94 8.51
N TYR A 69 2.00 -23.06 8.81
CA TYR A 69 3.37 -23.09 9.28
C TYR A 69 4.32 -23.26 8.08
N TYR A 70 5.37 -22.46 8.06
CA TYR A 70 6.44 -22.55 7.08
C TYR A 70 7.72 -22.90 7.82
N GLU A 71 8.27 -24.08 7.55
CA GLU A 71 9.50 -24.56 8.18
C GLU A 71 10.71 -23.74 7.72
N HIS A 72 10.74 -23.36 6.44
CA HIS A 72 11.82 -22.58 5.86
C HIS A 72 11.37 -21.18 5.44
N PHE A 73 12.28 -20.22 5.60
CA PHE A 73 12.06 -18.84 5.18
C PHE A 73 11.83 -18.72 3.66
N SER A 74 12.44 -19.59 2.87
CA SER A 74 12.22 -19.68 1.42
C SER A 74 10.75 -19.91 1.09
N ASP A 75 10.11 -20.82 1.82
CA ASP A 75 8.73 -21.25 1.55
C ASP A 75 7.75 -20.16 1.96
N PHE A 76 8.02 -19.51 3.10
CA PHE A 76 7.29 -18.32 3.53
C PHE A 76 7.35 -17.21 2.49
N LYS A 77 8.55 -16.89 1.99
CA LYS A 77 8.75 -15.85 0.98
C LYS A 77 8.07 -16.21 -0.34
N ALA A 78 8.22 -17.46 -0.79
CA ALA A 78 7.60 -17.96 -2.01
C ALA A 78 6.07 -17.90 -1.94
N ALA A 79 5.48 -18.26 -0.79
CA ALA A 79 4.04 -18.16 -0.58
C ALA A 79 3.50 -16.73 -0.71
N ILE A 80 4.21 -15.75 -0.12
CA ILE A 80 3.84 -14.33 -0.25
C ILE A 80 3.98 -13.87 -1.70
N SER A 81 5.11 -14.18 -2.36
CA SER A 81 5.32 -13.80 -3.76
C SER A 81 4.24 -14.38 -4.67
N ASN A 82 3.93 -15.66 -4.53
CA ASN A 82 2.88 -16.32 -5.30
C ASN A 82 1.50 -15.67 -5.04
N CYS A 83 1.16 -15.40 -3.78
CA CYS A 83 -0.09 -14.72 -3.44
C CYS A 83 -0.19 -13.34 -4.09
N ILE A 84 0.89 -12.56 -4.13
CA ILE A 84 0.92 -11.25 -4.80
C ILE A 84 0.73 -11.42 -6.31
N HIS A 85 1.37 -12.42 -6.93
CA HIS A 85 1.27 -12.68 -8.37
C HIS A 85 -0.14 -13.11 -8.79
N THR A 86 -0.82 -13.93 -7.99
CA THR A 86 -2.18 -14.43 -8.31
C THR A 86 -3.30 -13.54 -7.80
N ALA A 87 -3.03 -12.58 -6.91
CA ALA A 87 -4.04 -11.70 -6.32
C ALA A 87 -4.89 -10.96 -7.35
N ASN A 88 -4.26 -10.47 -8.43
CA ASN A 88 -4.93 -9.69 -9.48
C ASN A 88 -5.70 -10.56 -10.49
N THR A 89 -5.49 -11.87 -10.51
CA THR A 89 -6.13 -12.79 -11.47
C THR A 89 -7.20 -13.62 -10.77
N GLU A 90 -6.80 -14.46 -9.81
CA GLU A 90 -7.68 -15.44 -9.16
C GLU A 90 -8.61 -14.79 -8.13
N GLN A 91 -8.16 -13.72 -7.48
CA GLN A 91 -8.87 -13.08 -6.37
C GLN A 91 -9.29 -11.64 -6.70
N GLN A 92 -9.37 -11.29 -7.99
CA GLN A 92 -9.60 -9.93 -8.47
C GLN A 92 -10.89 -9.31 -7.89
N SER A 93 -11.97 -10.09 -7.81
CA SER A 93 -13.25 -9.63 -7.26
C SER A 93 -13.15 -9.27 -5.77
N LYS A 94 -12.48 -10.10 -4.97
CA LYS A 94 -12.20 -9.82 -3.55
C LYS A 94 -11.30 -8.59 -3.41
N LEU A 95 -10.27 -8.48 -4.26
CA LEU A 95 -9.31 -7.39 -4.24
C LEU A 95 -9.95 -6.05 -4.58
N ASN A 96 -10.78 -6.00 -5.63
CA ASN A 96 -11.56 -4.82 -6.00
C ASN A 96 -12.48 -4.37 -4.87
N ARG A 97 -13.09 -5.31 -4.15
CA ARG A 97 -13.91 -4.99 -2.97
C ARG A 97 -13.06 -4.48 -1.81
N LEU A 98 -11.85 -5.00 -1.61
CA LEU A 98 -11.01 -4.63 -0.46
C LEU A 98 -10.29 -3.29 -0.65
N LEU A 99 -9.78 -3.05 -1.85
CA LEU A 99 -8.96 -1.90 -2.21
C LEU A 99 -9.77 -0.74 -2.79
N ASN A 100 -11.10 -0.76 -2.59
CA ASN A 100 -11.95 0.35 -3.01
C ASN A 100 -11.65 1.62 -2.18
N LEU A 101 -11.87 2.78 -2.82
CA LEU A 101 -11.73 4.11 -2.22
C LEU A 101 -13.02 4.61 -1.56
N LYS A 102 -13.99 3.74 -1.27
CA LYS A 102 -15.20 4.09 -0.52
C LYS A 102 -14.85 4.13 0.96
N PHE A 103 -14.36 5.27 1.40
CA PHE A 103 -14.13 5.55 2.80
C PHE A 103 -15.41 6.09 3.44
N GLN A 104 -15.63 5.74 4.71
CA GLN A 104 -16.72 6.33 5.49
C GLN A 104 -16.37 7.78 5.76
N SER A 105 -17.26 8.71 5.40
CA SER A 105 -17.13 10.13 5.71
C SER A 105 -18.25 10.54 6.67
N PHE A 106 -17.93 11.45 7.59
CA PHE A 106 -18.89 12.00 8.54
C PHE A 106 -19.00 13.50 8.29
N LYS A 107 -20.22 14.01 8.09
CA LYS A 107 -20.46 15.45 7.88
C LYS A 107 -20.37 16.27 9.17
N LYS A 108 -20.68 15.65 10.31
CA LYS A 108 -20.56 16.22 11.66
C LYS A 108 -19.82 15.22 12.52
N VAL A 109 -18.60 15.57 12.93
CA VAL A 109 -17.85 14.82 13.94
C VAL A 109 -17.90 15.67 15.20
N GLN A 110 -18.50 15.16 16.28
CA GLN A 110 -18.34 15.77 17.59
C GLN A 110 -16.93 15.45 18.06
N ILE A 111 -16.02 16.42 17.92
CA ILE A 111 -14.68 16.30 18.47
C ILE A 111 -14.80 16.62 19.96
N PHE A 112 -14.76 15.59 20.79
CA PHE A 112 -14.55 15.78 22.23
C PHE A 112 -13.09 16.20 22.41
N THR A 113 -12.87 17.47 22.68
CA THR A 113 -11.59 17.96 23.22
C THR A 113 -11.57 17.62 24.70
N CYS A 114 -10.66 16.72 25.08
CA CYS A 114 -10.23 16.53 26.46
C CYS A 114 -9.27 17.65 26.86
#